data_AF-A0A3D6EEG7-F1
#
_entry.id   AF-A0A3D6EEG7-F1
#
_cell.length_a   1.000
_cell.length_b   1.000
_cell.length_c   1.000
_cell.angle_alpha   90.00
_cell.angle_beta   90.00
_cell.angle_gamma   90.00
#
_symmetry.space_group_name_H-M   'P 1'
#
loop_
_entity.id
_entity.type
_entity.pdbx_description
1 polymer ?
#
loop_
_entity_poly.entity_id
_entity_poly.type
_entity_poly.pdbx_seq_one_letter_code
_entity_poly.pdbx_strand_id
1 'polypeptide(L)'
;MVKGLSAQDEVVDSLDFGMFGNAFHAAMQELYTVPDGVLSINYLLGLLKGNRVEEVVDRKILEQLKAFELTGRNLIYEDMICRYVRQTVRRDIEFMKSEGVQQMRILGLEMKRNMVVEGFKFFGIIDRLDSIRDDMVRVVDYKTGKVEDADFLINDNNAETVVAALFGQDNSKRPTKALQLYIYDRFIRSDKSNRGKTVVNSIYQPLRLFSKEVENVRLSEKFCILMDDALKSLLAEISNTDVPFRRTSDNGVCGYCDFKTLCGR
;
A
#
# COMPACT_ATOMS: atom_id res chain seq x y z
N MET A 1 15.82 1.69 11.08
CA MET A 1 15.24 2.10 12.38
C MET A 1 16.18 1.60 13.47
N VAL A 2 16.94 2.48 14.13
CA VAL A 2 17.75 2.13 15.31
C VAL A 2 16.86 2.31 16.53
N LYS A 3 16.79 1.29 17.38
CA LYS A 3 15.93 1.27 18.57
C LYS A 3 16.34 2.41 19.52
N GLY A 4 15.44 3.38 19.75
CA GLY A 4 15.63 4.46 20.73
C GLY A 4 15.87 5.87 20.18
N LEU A 5 15.85 6.07 18.86
CA LEU A 5 15.91 7.40 18.24
C LEU A 5 14.58 7.70 17.55
N SER A 6 13.88 8.75 17.98
CA SER A 6 12.71 9.32 17.30
C SER A 6 12.99 10.76 16.92
N ALA A 7 12.61 11.17 15.71
CA ALA A 7 12.57 12.57 15.33
C ALA A 7 11.57 13.32 16.24
N GLN A 8 11.92 14.54 16.66
CA GLN A 8 11.02 15.38 17.46
C GLN A 8 9.81 15.80 16.62
N ASP A 9 8.67 16.02 17.29
CA ASP A 9 7.43 16.51 16.71
C ASP A 9 7.56 18.01 16.34
N GLU A 10 8.18 18.32 15.20
CA GLU A 10 8.24 19.68 14.67
C GLU A 10 6.98 20.04 13.87
N VAL A 11 6.57 21.31 13.94
CA VAL A 11 5.59 21.88 13.00
C VAL A 11 6.29 22.08 11.67
N VAL A 12 5.69 21.60 10.59
CA VAL A 12 6.29 21.62 9.25
C VAL A 12 5.49 22.56 8.35
N ASP A 13 6.18 23.50 7.70
CA ASP A 13 5.54 24.55 6.88
C ASP A 13 4.91 24.03 5.58
N SER A 14 5.35 22.86 5.09
CA SER A 14 4.89 22.28 3.82
C SER A 14 4.78 20.76 3.92
N LEU A 15 3.79 20.20 3.22
CA LEU A 15 3.71 18.75 3.04
C LEU A 15 4.97 18.24 2.34
N ASP A 16 5.60 17.24 2.93
CA ASP A 16 6.56 16.39 2.22
C ASP A 16 5.83 15.23 1.51
N PHE A 17 6.58 14.39 0.79
CA PHE A 17 6.02 13.25 0.08
C PHE A 17 5.37 12.20 1.01
N GLY A 18 5.88 12.05 2.24
CA GLY A 18 5.34 11.11 3.22
C GLY A 18 4.01 11.61 3.78
N MET A 19 3.97 12.88 4.20
CA MET A 19 2.75 13.53 4.69
C MET A 19 1.67 13.60 3.60
N PHE A 20 2.06 13.84 2.35
CA PHE A 20 1.14 13.80 1.21
C PHE A 20 0.47 12.42 1.08
N GLY A 21 1.28 11.35 1.15
CA GLY A 21 0.77 9.98 1.19
C GLY A 21 -0.19 9.76 2.36
N ASN A 22 0.24 10.11 3.57
CA ASN A 22 -0.57 9.91 4.78
C ASN A 22 -1.92 10.65 4.71
N ALA A 23 -1.93 11.90 4.22
CA ALA A 23 -3.15 12.66 4.04
C ALA A 23 -4.10 11.99 3.03
N PHE A 24 -3.57 11.45 1.93
CA PHE A 24 -4.36 10.69 0.96
C PHE A 24 -4.97 9.41 1.58
N HIS A 25 -4.17 8.61 2.29
CA HIS A 25 -4.66 7.39 2.95
C HIS A 25 -5.73 7.72 4.00
N ALA A 26 -5.49 8.74 4.84
CA ALA A 26 -6.44 9.17 5.86
C ALA A 26 -7.76 9.68 5.26
N ALA A 27 -7.70 10.42 4.14
CA ALA A 27 -8.90 10.89 3.44
C ALA A 27 -9.68 9.70 2.86
N MET A 28 -8.99 8.74 2.22
CA MET A 28 -9.62 7.54 1.68
C MET A 28 -10.27 6.69 2.78
N GLN A 29 -9.58 6.48 3.91
CA GLN A 29 -10.11 5.78 5.07
C GLN A 29 -11.41 6.43 5.54
N GLU A 30 -11.42 7.74 5.73
CA GLU A 30 -12.62 8.42 6.24
C GLU A 30 -13.78 8.40 5.24
N LEU A 31 -13.51 8.69 3.96
CA LEU A 31 -14.53 8.72 2.92
C LEU A 31 -15.12 7.33 2.63
N TYR A 32 -14.38 6.25 2.92
CA TYR A 32 -14.86 4.88 2.73
C TYR A 32 -15.41 4.26 4.02
N THR A 33 -15.35 4.99 5.13
CA THR A 33 -16.02 4.60 6.38
C THR A 33 -17.52 4.87 6.24
N VAL A 34 -18.26 3.83 5.84
CA VAL A 34 -19.71 3.88 5.59
C VAL A 34 -20.48 2.98 6.57
N PRO A 35 -21.76 3.31 6.87
CA PRO A 35 -22.62 2.47 7.70
C PRO A 35 -22.67 1.02 7.20
N ASP A 36 -22.59 0.07 8.13
CA ASP A 36 -22.64 -1.38 7.88
C ASP A 36 -21.60 -1.92 6.87
N GLY A 37 -20.59 -1.09 6.53
CA GLY A 37 -19.59 -1.39 5.51
C GLY A 37 -20.16 -1.51 4.11
N VAL A 38 -21.37 -1.01 3.82
CA VAL A 38 -21.99 -1.10 2.49
C VAL A 38 -21.70 0.16 1.68
N LEU A 39 -20.82 0.04 0.69
CA LEU A 39 -20.41 1.14 -0.17
C LEU A 39 -21.11 1.05 -1.53
N SER A 40 -22.08 1.94 -1.77
CA SER A 40 -22.88 1.95 -2.99
C SER A 40 -22.35 2.91 -4.06
N ILE A 41 -22.65 2.64 -5.33
CA ILE A 41 -22.38 3.56 -6.44
C ILE A 41 -23.03 4.93 -6.19
N ASN A 42 -24.25 4.97 -5.65
CA ASN A 42 -24.95 6.22 -5.37
C ASN A 42 -24.21 7.08 -4.34
N TYR A 43 -23.69 6.45 -3.27
CA TYR A 43 -22.86 7.15 -2.29
C TYR A 43 -21.59 7.73 -2.94
N LEU A 44 -20.88 6.91 -3.73
CA LEU A 44 -19.67 7.35 -4.43
C LEU A 44 -19.93 8.47 -5.44
N LEU A 45 -21.04 8.43 -6.18
CA LEU A 45 -21.46 9.53 -7.05
C LEU A 45 -21.77 10.80 -6.26
N GLY A 46 -22.28 10.68 -5.03
CA GLY A 46 -22.44 11.79 -4.10
C GLY A 46 -21.10 12.44 -3.75
N LEU A 47 -20.07 11.65 -3.46
CA LEU A 47 -18.72 12.15 -3.20
C LEU A 47 -18.13 12.92 -4.40
N LEU A 48 -18.45 12.53 -5.63
CA LEU A 48 -17.96 13.22 -6.84
C LEU A 48 -18.66 14.55 -7.14
N LYS A 49 -19.87 14.77 -6.61
CA LYS A 49 -20.68 15.97 -6.87
C LYS A 49 -20.64 16.98 -5.73
N GLY A 50 -20.45 16.52 -4.50
CA GLY A 50 -20.40 17.36 -3.31
C GLY A 50 -18.99 17.91 -3.03
N ASN A 51 -18.90 18.67 -1.94
CA ASN A 51 -17.67 19.26 -1.41
C ASN A 51 -17.00 18.40 -0.31
N ARG A 52 -17.59 17.24 0.04
CA ARG A 52 -17.10 16.38 1.12
C ARG A 52 -15.67 15.89 0.89
N VAL A 53 -15.26 15.72 -0.38
CA VAL A 53 -13.88 15.34 -0.70
C VAL A 53 -12.91 16.44 -0.28
N GLU A 54 -13.18 17.69 -0.66
CA GLU A 54 -12.40 18.86 -0.28
C GLU A 54 -12.36 19.03 1.23
N GLU A 55 -13.52 19.01 1.90
CA GLU A 55 -13.61 19.18 3.35
C GLU A 55 -12.78 18.14 4.11
N VAL A 56 -12.81 16.88 3.68
CA VAL A 56 -12.04 15.82 4.32
C VAL A 56 -10.56 15.98 4.01
N VAL A 57 -10.19 16.24 2.75
CA VAL A 57 -8.78 16.37 2.35
C VAL A 57 -8.12 17.56 3.02
N ASP A 58 -8.75 18.74 3.00
CA ASP A 58 -8.28 19.95 3.68
C ASP A 58 -8.00 19.66 5.16
N ARG A 59 -9.00 19.11 5.87
CA ARG A 59 -8.85 18.76 7.27
C ARG A 59 -7.73 17.75 7.50
N LYS A 60 -7.59 16.72 6.66
CA LYS A 60 -6.51 15.72 6.79
C LYS A 60 -5.13 16.30 6.54
N ILE A 61 -4.99 17.26 5.64
CA ILE A 61 -3.72 17.96 5.44
C ILE A 61 -3.40 18.84 6.65
N LEU A 62 -4.37 19.60 7.15
CA LEU A 62 -4.19 20.44 8.35
C LEU A 62 -3.79 19.61 9.57
N GLU A 63 -4.39 18.43 9.76
CA GLU A 63 -4.01 17.47 10.80
C GLU A 63 -2.55 17.02 10.66
N GLN A 64 -2.07 16.71 9.44
CA GLN A 64 -0.68 16.33 9.19
C GLN A 64 0.29 17.47 9.48
N LEU A 65 -0.03 18.68 9.00
CA LEU A 65 0.80 19.88 9.19
C LEU A 65 0.76 20.44 10.61
N LYS A 66 -0.24 20.02 11.42
CA LYS A 66 -0.59 20.64 12.71
C LYS A 66 -0.82 22.15 12.54
N ALA A 67 -1.51 22.53 11.46
CA ALA A 67 -1.76 23.92 11.05
C ALA A 67 -3.25 24.30 11.13
N PHE A 68 -3.54 25.60 11.11
CA PHE A 68 -4.92 26.12 11.15
C PHE A 68 -5.50 26.44 9.77
N GLU A 69 -4.64 26.73 8.80
CA GLU A 69 -5.04 27.05 7.43
C GLU A 69 -4.00 26.56 6.42
N LEU A 70 -4.46 26.24 5.22
CA LEU A 70 -3.59 25.89 4.09
C LEU A 70 -3.18 27.14 3.34
N THR A 71 -1.88 27.31 3.14
CA THR A 71 -1.33 28.45 2.42
C THR A 71 -0.24 28.02 1.43
N GLY A 72 0.03 28.88 0.45
CA GLY A 72 1.12 28.71 -0.50
C GLY A 72 1.05 27.38 -1.27
N ARG A 73 2.12 26.59 -1.22
CA ARG A 73 2.23 25.32 -1.96
C ARG A 73 1.28 24.23 -1.44
N ASN A 74 0.82 24.32 -0.19
CA ASN A 74 -0.08 23.33 0.40
C ASN A 74 -1.46 23.30 -0.29
N LEU A 75 -1.91 24.43 -0.83
CA LEU A 75 -3.13 24.51 -1.65
C LEU A 75 -3.01 23.68 -2.95
N ILE A 76 -1.80 23.59 -3.52
CA ILE A 76 -1.56 22.77 -4.71
C ILE A 76 -1.63 21.28 -4.34
N TYR A 77 -1.04 20.91 -3.20
CA TYR A 77 -1.10 19.53 -2.72
C TYR A 77 -2.53 19.10 -2.36
N GLU A 78 -3.31 19.99 -1.78
CA GLU A 78 -4.74 19.79 -1.51
C GLU A 78 -5.53 19.50 -2.80
N ASP A 79 -5.42 20.35 -3.82
CA ASP A 79 -6.03 20.09 -5.13
C ASP A 79 -5.57 18.76 -5.74
N MET A 80 -4.29 18.43 -5.63
CA MET A 80 -3.75 17.15 -6.12
C MET A 80 -4.36 15.94 -5.39
N ILE A 81 -4.41 15.96 -4.05
CA ILE A 81 -4.99 14.87 -3.26
C ILE A 81 -6.49 14.74 -3.56
N CYS A 82 -7.21 15.86 -3.65
CA CYS A 82 -8.60 15.92 -4.07
C CYS A 82 -8.82 15.26 -5.44
N ARG A 83 -7.94 15.51 -6.42
CA ARG A 83 -7.99 14.84 -7.73
C ARG A 83 -7.73 13.33 -7.62
N TYR A 84 -6.78 12.92 -6.79
CA TYR A 84 -6.45 11.50 -6.57
C TYR A 84 -7.59 10.73 -5.91
N VAL A 85 -8.24 11.33 -4.90
CA VAL A 85 -9.44 10.78 -4.25
C VAL A 85 -10.56 10.61 -5.27
N ARG A 86 -10.89 11.67 -6.02
CA ARG A 86 -11.95 11.58 -7.04
C ARG A 86 -11.64 10.57 -8.12
N GLN A 87 -10.39 10.46 -8.55
CA GLN A 87 -10.01 9.46 -9.54
C GLN A 87 -10.16 8.05 -8.99
N THR A 88 -9.77 7.82 -7.74
CA THR A 88 -9.99 6.54 -7.06
C THR A 88 -11.48 6.19 -6.98
N VAL A 89 -12.32 7.15 -6.57
CA VAL A 89 -13.78 6.99 -6.51
C VAL A 89 -14.37 6.66 -7.89
N ARG A 90 -13.95 7.36 -8.95
CA ARG A 90 -14.39 7.05 -10.33
C ARG A 90 -14.05 5.64 -10.74
N ARG A 91 -12.81 5.20 -10.46
CA ARG A 91 -12.33 3.86 -10.78
C ARG A 91 -13.06 2.77 -10.01
N ASP A 92 -13.42 3.02 -8.76
CA ASP A 92 -14.27 2.10 -8.00
C ASP A 92 -15.70 2.01 -8.56
N ILE A 93 -16.28 3.13 -9.02
CA ILE A 93 -17.58 3.11 -9.71
C ILE A 93 -17.51 2.33 -11.02
N GLU A 94 -16.48 2.59 -11.84
CA GLU A 94 -16.25 1.89 -13.12
C GLU A 94 -16.10 0.39 -12.89
N PHE A 95 -15.28 0.00 -11.92
CA PHE A 95 -15.08 -1.40 -11.54
C PHE A 95 -16.38 -2.07 -11.06
N MET A 96 -17.15 -1.43 -10.17
CA MET A 96 -18.44 -2.01 -9.75
C MET A 96 -19.41 -2.19 -10.92
N LYS A 97 -19.44 -1.23 -11.85
CA LYS A 97 -20.26 -1.32 -13.07
C LYS A 97 -19.81 -2.44 -14.01
N SER A 98 -18.50 -2.61 -14.22
CA SER A 98 -17.98 -3.69 -15.08
C SER A 98 -18.30 -5.07 -14.49
N GLU A 99 -18.35 -5.16 -13.17
CA GLU A 99 -18.72 -6.38 -12.43
C GLU A 99 -20.25 -6.57 -12.30
N GLY A 100 -21.04 -5.63 -12.80
CA GLY A 100 -22.51 -5.71 -12.76
C GLY A 100 -23.12 -5.53 -11.37
N VAL A 101 -22.39 -4.96 -10.41
CA VAL A 101 -22.86 -4.75 -9.02
C VAL A 101 -23.15 -3.28 -8.74
N GLN A 102 -24.09 -3.01 -7.83
CA GLN A 102 -24.44 -1.64 -7.41
C GLN A 102 -23.75 -1.21 -6.11
N GLN A 103 -23.13 -2.17 -5.41
CA GLN A 103 -22.49 -1.96 -4.12
C GLN A 103 -21.37 -2.98 -3.91
N MET A 104 -20.40 -2.60 -3.08
CA MET A 104 -19.38 -3.49 -2.52
C MET A 104 -19.39 -3.42 -1.00
N ARG A 105 -18.87 -4.45 -0.35
CA ARG A 105 -18.70 -4.51 1.10
C ARG A 105 -17.28 -4.14 1.49
N ILE A 106 -17.13 -3.12 2.32
CA ILE A 106 -15.89 -2.83 3.04
C ILE A 106 -15.78 -3.82 4.20
N LEU A 107 -14.72 -4.63 4.16
CA LEU A 107 -14.39 -5.64 5.17
C LEU A 107 -13.45 -5.07 6.24
N GLY A 108 -12.67 -4.04 5.89
CA GLY A 108 -11.77 -3.35 6.81
C GLY A 108 -11.07 -2.17 6.13
N LEU A 109 -10.71 -1.17 6.92
CA LEU A 109 -9.91 -0.01 6.52
C LEU A 109 -8.79 0.18 7.54
N GLU A 110 -7.59 0.54 7.08
CA GLU A 110 -6.38 0.68 7.91
C GLU A 110 -6.20 -0.51 8.87
N MET A 111 -6.41 -1.70 8.34
CA MET A 111 -6.55 -2.91 9.13
C MET A 111 -5.19 -3.42 9.59
N LYS A 112 -4.91 -3.26 10.88
CA LYS A 112 -3.70 -3.79 11.52
C LYS A 112 -3.73 -5.32 11.53
N ARG A 113 -2.70 -5.92 10.96
CA ARG A 113 -2.51 -7.38 10.90
C ARG A 113 -1.13 -7.76 11.42
N ASN A 114 -1.08 -8.95 12.01
CA ASN A 114 0.18 -9.54 12.43
C ASN A 114 0.13 -11.06 12.27
N MET A 115 1.29 -11.65 12.03
CA MET A 115 1.48 -13.10 11.97
C MET A 115 2.89 -13.44 12.41
N VAL A 116 3.13 -14.72 12.73
CA VAL A 116 4.46 -15.23 13.02
C VAL A 116 4.88 -16.16 11.89
N VAL A 117 6.09 -15.93 11.35
CA VAL A 117 6.71 -16.75 10.29
C VAL A 117 8.12 -17.07 10.75
N GLU A 118 8.48 -18.35 10.85
CA GLU A 118 9.81 -18.80 11.30
C GLU A 118 10.27 -18.17 12.63
N GLY A 119 9.34 -17.92 13.56
CA GLY A 119 9.61 -17.27 14.84
C GLY A 119 9.71 -15.73 14.78
N PHE A 120 9.66 -15.13 13.61
CA PHE A 120 9.64 -13.67 13.42
C PHE A 120 8.21 -13.15 13.37
N LYS A 121 7.95 -12.07 14.12
CA LYS A 121 6.66 -11.38 14.10
C LYS A 121 6.63 -10.36 12.96
N PHE A 122 5.72 -10.56 12.02
CA PHE A 122 5.39 -9.61 10.97
C PHE A 122 4.19 -8.77 11.40
N PHE A 123 4.25 -7.48 11.10
CA PHE A 123 3.16 -6.53 11.30
C PHE A 123 2.95 -5.73 10.02
N GLY A 124 1.69 -5.45 9.66
CA GLY A 124 1.35 -4.62 8.53
C GLY A 124 -0.01 -3.95 8.72
N ILE A 125 -0.26 -2.94 7.89
CA ILE A 125 -1.52 -2.18 7.87
C ILE A 125 -2.06 -2.29 6.46
N ILE A 126 -3.21 -2.92 6.29
CA ILE A 126 -3.87 -3.05 4.99
C ILE A 126 -4.79 -1.84 4.82
N ASP A 127 -4.54 -0.99 3.82
CA ASP A 127 -5.27 0.26 3.63
C ASP A 127 -6.78 0.02 3.47
N ARG A 128 -7.16 -0.90 2.57
CA ARG A 128 -8.55 -1.29 2.37
C ARG A 128 -8.67 -2.78 2.05
N LEU A 129 -9.59 -3.42 2.74
CA LEU A 129 -10.08 -4.75 2.43
C LEU A 129 -11.55 -4.63 2.01
N ASP A 130 -11.87 -5.06 0.81
CA ASP A 130 -13.24 -5.00 0.29
C ASP A 130 -13.64 -6.28 -0.44
N SER A 131 -14.93 -6.37 -0.79
CA SER A 131 -15.49 -7.53 -1.47
C SER A 131 -16.71 -7.13 -2.28
N ILE A 132 -16.72 -7.50 -3.55
CA ILE A 132 -17.88 -7.35 -4.45
C ILE A 132 -18.77 -8.60 -4.49
N ARG A 133 -18.28 -9.73 -3.97
CA ARG A 133 -18.94 -11.05 -3.95
C ARG A 133 -18.42 -11.88 -2.77
N ASP A 134 -19.28 -12.70 -2.17
CA ASP A 134 -18.98 -13.41 -0.92
C ASP A 134 -17.76 -14.34 -0.97
N ASP A 135 -17.43 -14.87 -2.15
CA ASP A 135 -16.31 -15.78 -2.42
C ASP A 135 -14.99 -15.07 -2.74
N MET A 136 -14.95 -13.74 -2.70
CA MET A 136 -13.78 -12.93 -3.05
C MET A 136 -13.44 -11.92 -1.96
N VAL A 137 -12.15 -11.77 -1.70
CA VAL A 137 -11.59 -10.71 -0.86
C VAL A 137 -10.57 -9.94 -1.70
N ARG A 138 -10.74 -8.62 -1.77
CA ARG A 138 -9.80 -7.72 -2.43
C ARG A 138 -8.99 -6.95 -1.41
N VAL A 139 -7.68 -7.10 -1.51
CA VAL A 139 -6.70 -6.26 -0.83
C VAL A 139 -6.39 -5.07 -1.73
N VAL A 140 -6.70 -3.87 -1.26
CA VAL A 140 -6.42 -2.63 -1.98
C VAL A 140 -5.33 -1.86 -1.24
N ASP A 141 -4.29 -1.51 -1.98
CA ASP A 141 -3.11 -0.80 -1.49
C ASP A 141 -2.98 0.54 -2.25
N TYR A 142 -3.09 1.64 -1.52
CA TYR A 142 -2.97 2.98 -2.06
C TYR A 142 -1.49 3.35 -2.19
N LYS A 143 -1.10 3.87 -3.36
CA LYS A 143 0.30 4.22 -3.64
C LYS A 143 0.41 5.56 -4.34
N THR A 144 0.97 6.56 -3.67
CA THR A 144 1.23 7.88 -4.27
C THR A 144 2.56 7.94 -5.03
N GLY A 145 3.50 7.04 -4.72
CA GLY A 145 4.79 6.91 -5.40
C GLY A 145 4.71 6.13 -6.72
N LYS A 146 5.88 5.91 -7.34
CA LYS A 146 5.99 5.12 -8.59
C LYS A 146 5.66 3.64 -8.33
N VAL A 147 4.92 3.04 -9.26
CA VAL A 147 4.61 1.60 -9.31
C VAL A 147 4.90 1.12 -10.72
N GLU A 148 5.69 0.04 -10.83
CA GLU A 148 5.99 -0.62 -12.11
C GLU A 148 5.10 -1.85 -12.30
N ASP A 149 4.93 -2.33 -13.53
CA ASP A 149 4.15 -3.54 -13.78
C ASP A 149 4.75 -4.76 -13.05
N ALA A 150 6.08 -4.84 -12.97
CA ALA A 150 6.80 -5.91 -12.25
C ALA A 150 6.56 -5.93 -10.73
N ASP A 151 6.01 -4.86 -10.16
CA ASP A 151 5.70 -4.79 -8.73
C ASP A 151 4.47 -5.64 -8.33
N PHE A 152 3.56 -5.94 -9.26
CA PHE A 152 2.29 -6.59 -8.90
C PHE A 152 1.64 -7.44 -10.01
N LEU A 153 2.02 -7.27 -11.29
CA LEU A 153 1.57 -8.14 -12.38
C LEU A 153 2.42 -9.42 -12.43
N ILE A 154 2.29 -10.26 -11.41
CA ILE A 154 3.14 -11.45 -11.20
C ILE A 154 2.38 -12.72 -11.56
N ASN A 155 2.92 -13.47 -12.51
CA ASN A 155 2.39 -14.73 -13.02
C ASN A 155 3.50 -15.79 -13.11
N ASP A 156 3.15 -17.01 -13.52
CA ASP A 156 4.10 -18.14 -13.54
C ASP A 156 5.32 -17.91 -14.46
N ASN A 157 5.19 -17.05 -15.48
CA ASN A 157 6.25 -16.75 -16.44
C ASN A 157 7.30 -15.79 -15.87
N ASN A 158 6.93 -14.91 -14.94
CA ASN A 158 7.86 -13.93 -14.35
C ASN A 158 8.15 -14.15 -12.86
N ALA A 159 7.48 -15.11 -12.21
CA ALA A 159 7.62 -15.41 -10.79
C ALA A 159 9.09 -15.58 -10.35
N GLU A 160 9.87 -16.41 -11.06
CA GLU A 160 11.28 -16.66 -10.74
C GLU A 160 12.13 -15.39 -10.84
N THR A 161 11.95 -14.61 -11.91
CA THR A 161 12.64 -13.34 -12.12
C THR A 161 12.34 -12.33 -11.02
N VAL A 162 11.07 -12.23 -10.62
CA VAL A 162 10.62 -11.31 -9.57
C VAL A 162 11.22 -11.72 -8.22
N VAL A 163 11.19 -13.01 -7.87
CA VAL A 163 11.78 -13.52 -6.62
C VAL A 163 13.29 -13.32 -6.61
N ALA A 164 13.98 -13.64 -7.71
CA ALA A 164 15.42 -13.41 -7.84
C ALA A 164 15.77 -11.91 -7.68
N ALA A 165 14.96 -11.00 -8.23
CA ALA A 165 15.15 -9.55 -8.05
C ALA A 165 14.84 -9.08 -6.62
N LEU A 166 13.87 -9.70 -5.93
CA LEU A 166 13.55 -9.37 -4.54
C LEU A 166 14.69 -9.73 -3.59
N PHE A 167 15.22 -10.95 -3.71
CA PHE A 167 16.18 -11.50 -2.75
C PHE A 167 17.64 -11.43 -3.25
N GLY A 168 17.86 -10.94 -4.47
CA GLY A 168 19.18 -10.70 -5.02
C GLY A 168 19.94 -9.56 -4.33
N GLN A 169 21.25 -9.50 -4.57
CA GLN A 169 22.13 -8.47 -3.98
C GLN A 169 21.95 -7.08 -4.61
N ASP A 170 21.46 -7.01 -5.85
CA ASP A 170 21.15 -5.75 -6.53
C ASP A 170 19.79 -5.22 -6.06
N ASN A 171 19.79 -4.02 -5.49
CA ASN A 171 18.59 -3.39 -4.94
C ASN A 171 17.97 -2.37 -5.89
N SER A 172 18.62 -2.03 -7.01
CA SER A 172 18.29 -0.87 -7.84
C SER A 172 16.90 -0.95 -8.49
N LYS A 173 16.42 -2.16 -8.76
CA LYS A 173 15.09 -2.45 -9.35
C LYS A 173 14.29 -3.45 -8.53
N ARG A 174 14.50 -3.48 -7.21
CA ARG A 174 13.79 -4.41 -6.32
C ARG A 174 12.28 -4.15 -6.38
N PRO A 175 11.43 -5.13 -6.75
CA PRO A 175 9.99 -4.94 -6.86
C PRO A 175 9.33 -4.95 -5.48
N THR A 176 9.61 -3.91 -4.68
CA THR A 176 9.29 -3.85 -3.24
C THR A 176 7.81 -4.10 -2.91
N LYS A 177 6.88 -3.74 -3.81
CA LYS A 177 5.45 -3.95 -3.55
C LYS A 177 5.05 -5.42 -3.72
N ALA A 178 5.80 -6.22 -4.49
CA ALA A 178 5.57 -7.65 -4.60
C ALA A 178 5.69 -8.37 -3.24
N LEU A 179 6.71 -8.01 -2.44
CA LEU A 179 6.86 -8.52 -1.08
C LEU A 179 5.68 -8.08 -0.19
N GLN A 180 5.27 -6.81 -0.29
CA GLN A 180 4.15 -6.27 0.47
C GLN A 180 2.85 -7.03 0.17
N LEU A 181 2.51 -7.21 -1.10
CA LEU A 181 1.33 -7.95 -1.53
C LEU A 181 1.37 -9.40 -1.06
N TYR A 182 2.51 -10.09 -1.20
CA TYR A 182 2.68 -11.45 -0.70
C TYR A 182 2.42 -11.55 0.82
N ILE A 183 2.96 -10.61 1.62
CA ILE A 183 2.73 -10.58 3.07
C ILE A 183 1.25 -10.30 3.40
N TYR A 184 0.59 -9.39 2.67
CA TYR A 184 -0.84 -9.11 2.86
C TYR A 184 -1.70 -10.32 2.53
N ASP A 185 -1.42 -10.99 1.42
CA ASP A 185 -2.06 -12.24 1.04
C ASP A 185 -1.94 -13.30 2.14
N ARG A 186 -0.76 -13.43 2.76
CA ARG A 186 -0.57 -14.35 3.90
C ARG A 186 -1.34 -13.93 5.14
N PHE A 187 -1.42 -12.64 5.46
CA PHE A 187 -2.28 -12.17 6.56
C PHE A 187 -3.73 -12.58 6.32
N ILE A 188 -4.26 -12.33 5.11
CA ILE A 188 -5.64 -12.65 4.76
C ILE A 188 -5.90 -14.16 4.76
N ARG A 189 -4.99 -14.96 4.20
CA ARG A 189 -5.10 -16.43 4.16
C ARG A 189 -4.98 -17.09 5.53
N SER A 190 -4.25 -16.47 6.46
CA SER A 190 -4.12 -16.98 7.84
C SER A 190 -5.40 -16.82 8.67
N ASP A 191 -6.29 -15.90 8.25
CA ASP A 191 -7.57 -15.68 8.91
C ASP A 191 -8.61 -16.72 8.46
N LYS A 192 -9.12 -17.49 9.43
CA LYS A 192 -10.10 -18.56 9.17
C LYS A 192 -11.39 -18.05 8.53
N SER A 193 -11.76 -16.78 8.73
CA SER A 193 -12.94 -16.18 8.10
C SER A 193 -12.84 -16.07 6.58
N ASN A 194 -11.63 -16.15 6.03
CA ASN A 194 -11.37 -16.04 4.59
C ASN A 194 -11.09 -17.40 3.93
N ARG A 195 -11.25 -18.51 4.67
CA ARG A 195 -11.03 -19.85 4.12
C ARG A 195 -11.98 -20.10 2.95
N GLY A 196 -11.42 -20.54 1.83
CA GLY A 196 -12.17 -20.81 0.59
C GLY A 196 -12.46 -19.57 -0.26
N LYS A 197 -12.12 -18.37 0.20
CA LYS A 197 -12.26 -17.15 -0.60
C LYS A 197 -11.05 -16.95 -1.50
N THR A 198 -11.29 -16.45 -2.70
CA THR A 198 -10.24 -15.99 -3.61
C THR A 198 -9.72 -14.64 -3.13
N VAL A 199 -8.41 -14.54 -2.89
CA VAL A 199 -7.75 -13.27 -2.57
C VAL A 199 -7.20 -12.65 -3.86
N VAL A 200 -7.55 -11.40 -4.11
CA VAL A 200 -7.01 -10.60 -5.22
C VAL A 200 -6.43 -9.31 -4.67
N ASN A 201 -5.38 -8.82 -5.32
CA ASN A 201 -4.66 -7.61 -4.94
C ASN A 201 -4.85 -6.53 -6.00
N SER A 202 -4.99 -5.29 -5.54
CA SER A 202 -5.06 -4.13 -6.42
C SER A 202 -4.23 -2.99 -5.87
N ILE A 203 -3.28 -2.52 -6.68
CA ILE A 203 -2.52 -1.32 -6.39
C ILE A 203 -3.24 -0.12 -7.00
N TYR A 204 -3.68 0.79 -6.13
CA TYR A 204 -4.32 2.03 -6.53
C TYR A 204 -3.27 3.13 -6.51
N GLN A 205 -2.59 3.27 -7.65
CA GLN A 205 -1.68 4.37 -7.91
C GLN A 205 -2.38 5.46 -8.71
N PRO A 206 -2.70 6.65 -8.13
CA PRO A 206 -3.55 7.63 -8.78
C PRO A 206 -3.11 8.02 -10.20
N LEU A 207 -1.80 8.19 -10.42
CA LEU A 207 -1.25 8.49 -11.76
C LEU A 207 -1.56 7.40 -12.79
N ARG A 208 -1.42 6.11 -12.42
CA ARG A 208 -1.79 4.98 -13.27
C ARG A 208 -3.30 4.93 -13.49
N LEU A 209 -4.07 5.23 -12.46
CA LEU A 209 -5.53 5.25 -12.52
C LEU A 209 -6.07 6.36 -13.43
N PHE A 210 -5.30 7.35 -13.86
CA PHE A 210 -5.78 8.27 -14.91
C PHE A 210 -5.80 7.65 -16.31
N SER A 211 -4.99 6.62 -16.56
CA SER A 211 -4.82 6.02 -17.90
C SER A 211 -5.20 4.55 -17.98
N LYS A 212 -5.27 3.84 -16.86
CA LYS A 212 -5.61 2.41 -16.78
C LYS A 212 -6.77 2.16 -15.84
N GLU A 213 -7.55 1.13 -16.17
CA GLU A 213 -8.59 0.57 -15.31
C GLU A 213 -7.99 -0.12 -14.08
N VAL A 214 -8.86 -0.48 -13.13
CA VAL A 214 -8.43 -1.21 -11.93
C VAL A 214 -8.03 -2.63 -12.32
N GLU A 215 -6.80 -2.99 -11.98
CA GLU A 215 -6.28 -4.34 -12.15
C GLU A 215 -6.44 -5.11 -10.82
N ASN A 216 -7.18 -6.21 -10.85
CA ASN A 216 -7.30 -7.14 -9.73
C ASN A 216 -6.48 -8.38 -10.06
N VAL A 217 -5.39 -8.59 -9.33
CA VAL A 217 -4.41 -9.62 -9.63
C VAL A 217 -4.37 -10.64 -8.50
N ARG A 218 -4.57 -11.91 -8.85
CA ARG A 218 -4.27 -13.01 -7.94
C ARG A 218 -2.78 -13.31 -8.03
N LEU A 219 -2.10 -13.41 -6.88
CA LEU A 219 -0.71 -13.85 -6.87
C LEU A 219 -0.60 -15.29 -7.40
N SER A 220 0.37 -15.51 -8.28
CA SER A 220 0.72 -16.85 -8.78
C SER A 220 1.04 -17.80 -7.63
N GLU A 221 0.56 -19.05 -7.73
CA GLU A 221 0.88 -20.09 -6.77
C GLU A 221 2.38 -20.43 -6.80
N LYS A 222 2.96 -20.53 -8.00
CA LYS A 222 4.40 -20.68 -8.19
C LYS A 222 5.18 -19.55 -7.51
N PHE A 223 4.75 -18.29 -7.69
CA PHE A 223 5.36 -17.16 -6.99
C PHE A 223 5.27 -17.29 -5.47
N CYS A 224 4.12 -17.68 -4.93
CA CYS A 224 3.95 -17.84 -3.48
C CYS A 224 4.89 -18.92 -2.90
N ILE A 225 5.03 -20.06 -3.57
CA ILE A 225 5.93 -21.14 -3.15
C ILE A 225 7.38 -20.65 -3.13
N LEU A 226 7.83 -20.00 -4.22
CA LEU A 226 9.19 -19.45 -4.31
C LEU A 226 9.45 -18.38 -3.24
N MET A 227 8.45 -17.54 -2.94
CA MET A 227 8.53 -16.53 -1.88
C MET A 227 8.63 -17.16 -0.49
N ASP A 228 7.89 -18.25 -0.21
CA ASP A 228 7.97 -18.97 1.07
C ASP A 228 9.40 -19.50 1.32
N ASP A 229 9.99 -20.15 0.32
CA ASP A 229 11.35 -20.70 0.41
C ASP A 229 12.42 -19.60 0.54
N ALA A 230 12.30 -18.54 -0.26
CA ALA A 230 13.23 -17.42 -0.24
C ALA A 230 13.15 -16.62 1.08
N LEU A 231 11.94 -16.37 1.58
CA LEU A 231 11.73 -15.67 2.85
C LEU A 231 12.26 -16.51 4.01
N LYS A 232 12.00 -17.81 4.04
CA LYS A 232 12.54 -18.71 5.08
C LYS A 232 14.06 -18.68 5.10
N SER A 233 14.70 -18.76 3.93
CA SER A 233 16.15 -18.71 3.80
C SER A 233 16.72 -17.38 4.30
N LEU A 234 16.10 -16.26 3.90
CA LEU A 234 16.50 -14.94 4.35
C LEU A 234 16.37 -14.78 5.88
N LEU A 235 15.27 -15.25 6.46
CA LEU A 235 15.04 -15.16 7.91
C LEU A 235 16.08 -15.99 8.71
N ALA A 236 16.47 -17.15 8.19
CA ALA A 236 17.55 -17.95 8.77
C ALA A 236 18.92 -17.25 8.65
N GLU A 237 19.21 -16.60 7.52
CA GLU A 237 20.46 -15.84 7.33
C GLU A 237 20.54 -14.65 8.29
N ILE A 238 19.51 -13.81 8.37
CA ILE A 238 19.55 -12.59 9.19
C ILE A 238 19.59 -12.87 10.70
N SER A 239 19.20 -14.08 11.14
CA SER A 239 19.31 -14.51 12.53
C SER A 239 20.61 -15.26 12.84
N ASN A 240 21.40 -15.62 11.82
CA ASN A 240 22.65 -16.32 12.01
C ASN A 240 23.76 -15.34 12.40
N THR A 241 24.23 -15.42 13.65
CA THR A 241 25.30 -14.54 14.17
C THR A 241 26.66 -14.78 13.51
N ASP A 242 26.85 -15.92 12.84
CA ASP A 242 28.08 -16.25 12.12
C ASP A 242 28.12 -15.63 10.71
N VAL A 243 26.99 -15.13 10.20
CA VAL A 243 26.89 -14.47 8.90
C VAL A 243 26.85 -12.95 9.11
N PRO A 244 27.93 -12.21 8.80
CA PRO A 244 27.94 -10.77 8.98
C PRO A 244 27.07 -10.07 7.93
N PHE A 245 26.38 -9.01 8.36
CA PHE A 245 25.73 -8.09 7.43
C PHE A 245 26.75 -7.48 6.47
N ARG A 246 26.33 -7.28 5.22
CA ARG A 246 27.16 -6.73 4.15
C ARG A 246 26.62 -5.39 3.69
N ARG A 247 27.52 -4.50 3.27
CA ARG A 247 27.14 -3.22 2.66
C ARG A 247 26.57 -3.47 1.27
N THR A 248 25.57 -2.71 0.88
CA THR A 248 25.08 -2.73 -0.50
C THR A 248 26.15 -2.19 -1.46
N SER A 249 26.23 -2.76 -2.67
CA SER A 249 27.06 -2.21 -3.74
C SER A 249 26.46 -0.94 -4.36
N ASP A 250 25.16 -0.71 -4.21
CA ASP A 250 24.41 0.40 -4.80
C ASP A 250 24.69 1.74 -4.09
N ASN A 251 25.42 2.63 -4.78
CA ASN A 251 25.71 3.99 -4.31
C ASN A 251 24.46 4.88 -4.26
N GLY A 252 23.46 4.64 -5.11
CA GLY A 252 22.25 5.45 -5.17
C GLY A 252 21.44 5.36 -3.87
N VAL A 253 21.31 4.14 -3.32
CA VAL A 253 20.64 3.91 -2.03
C VAL A 253 21.41 4.58 -0.88
N CYS A 254 22.74 4.67 -0.97
CA CYS A 254 23.56 5.29 0.06
C CYS A 254 23.28 6.81 0.21
N GLY A 255 22.85 7.50 -0.85
CA GLY A 255 22.55 8.93 -0.81
C GLY A 255 21.40 9.30 0.15
N TYR A 256 20.46 8.38 0.34
CA TYR A 256 19.25 8.55 1.16
C TYR A 256 19.33 7.77 2.48
N CYS A 257 20.47 7.15 2.81
CA CYS A 257 20.63 6.34 4.01
C CYS A 257 20.92 7.20 5.24
N ASP A 258 20.05 7.14 6.25
CA ASP A 258 20.22 7.86 7.53
C ASP A 258 21.51 7.47 8.27
N PHE A 259 22.02 6.26 8.01
CA PHE A 259 23.21 5.72 8.66
C PHE A 259 24.48 5.87 7.83
N LYS A 260 24.47 6.67 6.75
CA LYS A 260 25.65 6.87 5.89
C LYS A 260 26.89 7.31 6.66
N THR A 261 26.73 8.12 7.70
CA THR A 261 27.82 8.60 8.57
C THR A 261 28.42 7.50 9.46
N LEU A 262 27.62 6.48 9.81
CA LEU A 262 28.05 5.32 10.61
C LEU A 262 28.49 4.14 9.73
N CYS A 263 28.09 4.14 8.46
CA CYS A 263 28.34 3.04 7.52
C CYS A 263 29.83 2.83 7.26
N GLY A 264 30.65 3.88 7.37
CA GLY A 264 32.09 3.84 7.06
C GLY A 264 32.37 3.65 5.57
N ARG A 265 31.48 4.21 4.72
CA ARG A 265 31.62 4.35 3.27
C ARG A 265 31.54 5.83 2.93
#